data_AF-A0A657K5G6-F1
#
_entry.id   AF-A0A657K5G6-F1
#
_cell.length_a   1.000
_cell.length_b   1.000
_cell.length_c   1.000
_cell.angle_alpha   90.00
_cell.angle_beta   90.00
_cell.angle_gamma   90.00
#
_symmetry.space_group_name_H-M   'P 1'
#
loop_
_entity.id
_entity.type
_entity.pdbx_description
1 polymer ?
#
loop_
_entity_poly.entity_id
_entity_poly.type
_entity_poly.pdbx_seq_one_letter_code
_entity_poly.pdbx_strand_id
1 'polypeptide(L)'
;MFKKRCYTLRYQANNKVELIFPYQQIAVNKPLIDQTSFSILVWNIFKLRRAACLDMLKHYVDKTKLIILQEAQTTSPLLNFISQHNKIADHVPAYCFNDIYAGVMTISDSLPTSLFSFREKEPLIRVPKSALITIYPISNSKQQLLVANIHAVNFSIGVKVYRQQIHLLLNHIKEHTGPVILAGDFNAWSRQRLNLLYHFVRSIELKPVNFLVDSRKRFMGRPLDFVFYRGLQLNAAEIISTTASDHNPLLVNFRLDLH
;
A
#
# COMPACT_ATOMS: atom_id res chain seq x y z
N MET A 1 -8.72 9.37 -25.27
CA MET A 1 -7.91 8.13 -25.37
C MET A 1 -6.63 8.28 -24.51
N PHE A 2 -6.68 7.84 -23.25
CA PHE A 2 -5.72 8.17 -22.19
C PHE A 2 -4.36 7.46 -22.35
N LYS A 3 -3.47 7.98 -23.20
CA LYS A 3 -2.07 7.53 -23.31
C LYS A 3 -1.16 8.40 -22.42
N LYS A 4 -0.54 7.78 -21.41
CA LYS A 4 0.62 8.27 -20.61
C LYS A 4 0.39 9.30 -19.49
N ARG A 5 -0.59 9.12 -18.61
CA ARG A 5 -0.51 9.72 -17.26
C ARG A 5 -0.69 8.63 -16.21
N CYS A 6 0.14 8.67 -15.15
CA CYS A 6 -0.21 8.02 -13.89
C CYS A 6 -1.33 8.85 -13.27
N TYR A 7 -2.39 8.19 -12.83
CA TYR A 7 -3.55 8.81 -12.21
C TYR A 7 -4.03 7.93 -11.07
N THR A 8 -4.81 8.52 -10.18
CA THR A 8 -5.49 7.80 -9.11
C THR A 8 -6.99 7.83 -9.35
N LEU A 9 -7.65 6.70 -9.16
CA LEU A 9 -9.10 6.62 -9.06
C LEU A 9 -9.47 6.55 -7.59
N ARG A 10 -10.29 7.49 -7.14
CA ARG A 10 -10.80 7.51 -5.77
C ARG A 10 -12.23 7.00 -5.76
N TYR A 11 -12.47 5.97 -4.96
CA TYR A 11 -13.79 5.39 -4.72
C TYR A 11 -14.27 5.80 -3.33
N GLN A 12 -15.53 6.20 -3.22
CA GLN A 12 -16.15 6.65 -1.98
C GLN A 12 -17.55 6.03 -1.84
N ALA A 13 -18.20 6.32 -0.70
CA ALA A 13 -19.62 6.03 -0.49
C ALA A 13 -20.49 6.50 -1.67
N ASN A 14 -21.63 5.84 -1.86
CA ASN A 14 -22.57 6.08 -2.96
C ASN A 14 -21.99 5.78 -4.36
N ASN A 15 -20.98 4.92 -4.45
CA ASN A 15 -20.33 4.53 -5.71
C ASN A 15 -19.73 5.71 -6.50
N LYS A 16 -19.42 6.82 -5.81
CA LYS A 16 -18.76 7.98 -6.43
C LYS A 16 -17.34 7.60 -6.81
N VAL A 17 -16.97 7.88 -8.06
CA VAL A 17 -15.60 7.71 -8.58
C VAL A 17 -15.05 9.06 -9.00
N GLU A 18 -13.90 9.43 -8.47
CA GLU A 18 -13.18 10.66 -8.81
C GLU A 18 -11.84 10.33 -9.46
N LEU A 19 -11.54 11.01 -10.57
CA LEU A 19 -10.22 10.97 -11.18
C LEU A 19 -9.33 12.04 -10.54
N ILE A 20 -8.26 11.62 -9.88
CA ILE A 20 -7.30 12.52 -9.24
C ILE A 20 -6.02 12.56 -10.06
N PHE A 21 -5.62 13.76 -10.45
CA PHE A 21 -4.36 13.99 -11.16
C PHE A 21 -3.20 14.16 -10.17
N PRO A 22 -1.96 13.85 -10.58
CA PRO A 22 -0.78 14.13 -9.76
C PRO A 22 -0.74 15.59 -9.29
N TYR A 23 -0.30 15.80 -8.04
CA TYR A 23 -0.13 17.13 -7.41
C TYR A 23 -1.41 17.93 -7.15
N GLN A 24 -2.59 17.36 -7.38
CA GLN A 24 -3.85 18.00 -6.98
C GLN A 24 -3.94 18.05 -5.45
N GLN A 25 -4.05 19.26 -4.88
CA GLN A 25 -4.38 19.41 -3.47
C GLN A 25 -5.81 18.99 -3.22
N ILE A 26 -6.02 18.25 -2.13
CA ILE A 26 -7.32 17.74 -1.72
C ILE A 26 -7.70 18.46 -0.43
N ALA A 27 -8.90 19.05 -0.40
CA ALA A 27 -9.47 19.59 0.82
C ALA A 27 -9.77 18.44 1.79
N VAL A 28 -9.18 18.47 2.98
CA VAL A 28 -9.33 17.43 3.99
C VAL A 28 -10.23 17.91 5.11
N ASN A 29 -11.23 17.10 5.45
CA ASN A 29 -12.26 17.47 6.42
C ASN A 29 -11.96 16.95 7.84
N LYS A 30 -11.12 15.91 7.97
CA LYS A 30 -10.72 15.33 9.26
C LYS A 30 -9.34 14.67 9.16
N PRO A 31 -8.52 14.68 10.24
CA PRO A 31 -7.28 13.91 10.29
C PRO A 31 -7.55 12.40 10.16
N LEU A 32 -6.56 11.64 9.67
CA LEU A 32 -6.64 10.17 9.68
C LEU A 32 -6.30 9.62 11.06
N ILE A 33 -5.26 10.17 11.67
CA ILE A 33 -4.76 9.75 12.98
C ILE A 33 -5.24 10.76 14.02
N ASP A 34 -6.22 10.34 14.80
CA ASP A 34 -6.86 11.08 15.89
C ASP A 34 -6.58 10.48 17.28
N GLN A 35 -5.88 9.35 17.31
CA GLN A 35 -5.50 8.59 18.49
C GLN A 35 -3.99 8.38 18.53
N THR A 36 -3.46 8.07 19.72
CA THR A 36 -2.02 7.83 19.90
C THR A 36 -1.56 6.54 19.24
N SER A 37 -2.41 5.51 19.19
CA SER A 37 -2.13 4.23 18.54
C SER A 37 -3.11 3.93 17.41
N PHE A 38 -2.64 3.25 16.37
CA PHE A 38 -3.48 2.82 15.26
C PHE A 38 -2.93 1.55 14.61
N SER A 39 -3.82 0.77 14.01
CA SER A 39 -3.47 -0.44 13.28
C SER A 39 -3.62 -0.24 11.78
N ILE A 40 -2.75 -0.91 11.01
CA ILE A 40 -2.85 -1.03 9.56
C ILE A 40 -2.91 -2.50 9.17
N LEU A 41 -3.59 -2.80 8.06
CA LEU A 41 -3.56 -4.11 7.39
C LEU A 41 -2.86 -3.97 6.05
N VAL A 42 -1.88 -4.83 5.76
CA VAL A 42 -1.19 -4.88 4.46
C VAL A 42 -1.42 -6.24 3.83
N TRP A 43 -1.95 -6.28 2.60
CA TRP A 43 -2.33 -7.55 2.01
C TRP A 43 -2.38 -7.57 0.48
N ASN A 44 -1.64 -8.50 -0.13
CA ASN A 44 -1.90 -8.93 -1.48
C ASN A 44 -3.13 -9.85 -1.48
N ILE A 45 -4.25 -9.37 -2.04
CA ILE A 45 -5.55 -10.04 -1.96
C ILE A 45 -5.80 -11.03 -3.11
N PHE A 46 -4.78 -11.33 -3.91
CA PHE A 46 -4.87 -12.29 -5.02
C PHE A 46 -6.10 -12.07 -5.91
N LYS A 47 -6.37 -10.79 -6.25
CA LYS A 47 -7.50 -10.40 -7.09
C LYS A 47 -8.88 -10.82 -6.53
N LEU A 48 -9.01 -10.99 -5.22
CA LEU A 48 -10.22 -11.50 -4.54
C LEU A 48 -10.69 -12.85 -5.11
N ARG A 49 -9.77 -13.69 -5.60
CA ARG A 49 -10.10 -14.98 -6.22
C ARG A 49 -10.72 -16.01 -5.28
N ARG A 50 -10.64 -15.78 -3.97
CA ARG A 50 -11.16 -16.70 -2.94
C ARG A 50 -12.25 -15.98 -2.15
N ALA A 51 -13.41 -16.62 -1.98
CA ALA A 51 -14.58 -16.00 -1.34
C ALA A 51 -14.29 -15.46 0.06
N ALA A 52 -13.52 -16.21 0.86
CA ALA A 52 -13.12 -15.83 2.22
C ALA A 52 -12.31 -14.52 2.30
N CYS A 53 -11.75 -14.03 1.19
CA CYS A 53 -10.99 -12.78 1.15
C CYS A 53 -11.83 -11.59 1.59
N LEU A 54 -13.07 -11.51 1.11
CA LEU A 54 -13.95 -10.39 1.42
C LEU A 54 -14.39 -10.41 2.88
N ASP A 55 -14.66 -11.59 3.43
CA ASP A 55 -15.08 -11.73 4.83
C ASP A 55 -13.96 -11.36 5.81
N MET A 56 -12.71 -11.67 5.45
CA MET A 56 -11.56 -11.15 6.18
C MET A 56 -11.45 -9.62 6.10
N LEU A 57 -11.63 -9.02 4.92
CA LEU A 57 -11.61 -7.55 4.82
C LEU A 57 -12.69 -6.92 5.73
N LYS A 58 -13.91 -7.48 5.73
CA LYS A 58 -14.99 -7.07 6.65
C LYS A 58 -14.61 -7.23 8.12
N HIS A 59 -13.85 -8.26 8.47
CA HIS A 59 -13.42 -8.46 9.86
C HIS A 59 -12.43 -7.39 10.37
N TYR A 60 -11.61 -6.82 9.48
CA TYR A 60 -10.54 -5.87 9.83
C TYR A 60 -10.85 -4.40 9.50
N VAL A 61 -11.92 -4.14 8.74
CA VAL A 61 -12.28 -2.81 8.24
C VAL A 61 -12.45 -1.75 9.33
N ASP A 62 -13.03 -2.12 10.47
CA ASP A 62 -13.23 -1.20 11.61
C ASP A 62 -12.13 -1.31 12.66
N LYS A 63 -11.25 -2.32 12.53
CA LYS A 63 -10.11 -2.55 13.44
C LYS A 63 -8.84 -1.85 12.98
N THR A 64 -8.83 -1.29 11.77
CA THR A 64 -7.65 -0.69 11.15
C THR A 64 -7.99 0.67 10.57
N LYS A 65 -7.05 1.61 10.70
CA LYS A 65 -7.17 2.96 10.11
C LYS A 65 -6.82 2.96 8.62
N LEU A 66 -6.00 2.00 8.19
CA LEU A 66 -5.53 1.84 6.82
C LEU A 66 -5.55 0.38 6.41
N ILE A 67 -6.07 0.11 5.21
CA ILE A 67 -5.90 -1.17 4.53
C ILE A 67 -5.14 -0.92 3.23
N ILE A 68 -3.97 -1.55 3.10
CA ILE A 68 -3.00 -1.35 2.04
C ILE A 68 -2.98 -2.61 1.17
N LEU A 69 -3.69 -2.56 0.04
CA LEU A 69 -3.95 -3.71 -0.81
C LEU A 69 -3.07 -3.74 -2.06
N GLN A 70 -2.58 -4.92 -2.42
CA GLN A 70 -1.99 -5.25 -3.72
C GLN A 70 -2.88 -6.24 -4.47
N GLU A 71 -2.79 -6.23 -5.80
CA GLU A 71 -3.70 -6.97 -6.69
C GLU A 71 -5.19 -6.65 -6.45
N ALA A 72 -5.48 -5.44 -5.99
CA ALA A 72 -6.85 -4.95 -5.86
C ALA A 72 -7.46 -4.74 -7.24
N GLN A 73 -8.66 -5.29 -7.44
CA GLN A 73 -9.43 -5.16 -8.67
C GLN A 73 -10.75 -4.45 -8.39
N THR A 74 -11.16 -3.55 -9.28
CA THR A 74 -12.40 -2.78 -9.19
C THR A 74 -13.63 -3.63 -9.54
N THR A 75 -13.74 -4.80 -8.92
CA THR A 75 -14.87 -5.71 -9.02
C THR A 75 -16.02 -5.23 -8.13
N SER A 76 -17.26 -5.53 -8.50
CA SER A 76 -18.44 -5.14 -7.72
C SER A 76 -18.35 -5.54 -6.23
N PRO A 77 -17.85 -6.74 -5.84
CA PRO A 77 -17.70 -7.09 -4.43
C PRO A 77 -16.78 -6.13 -3.64
N LEU A 78 -15.64 -5.73 -4.20
CA LEU A 78 -14.72 -4.81 -3.52
C LEU A 78 -15.28 -3.40 -3.44
N LEU A 79 -15.88 -2.90 -4.54
CA LEU A 79 -16.48 -1.57 -4.57
C LEU A 79 -17.68 -1.47 -3.62
N ASN A 80 -18.52 -2.51 -3.57
CA ASN A 80 -19.61 -2.59 -2.61
C ASN A 80 -19.10 -2.60 -1.17
N PHE A 81 -18.02 -3.34 -0.87
CA PHE A 81 -17.37 -3.30 0.44
C PHE A 81 -16.91 -1.88 0.82
N ILE A 82 -16.24 -1.17 -0.09
CA ILE A 82 -15.79 0.21 0.16
C ILE A 82 -16.99 1.12 0.48
N SER A 83 -18.05 1.02 -0.33
CA SER A 83 -19.26 1.84 -0.20
C SER A 83 -20.03 1.53 1.10
N GLN A 84 -20.27 0.26 1.40
CA GLN A 84 -21.02 -0.19 2.58
C GLN A 84 -20.35 0.18 3.90
N HIS A 85 -19.02 0.21 3.93
CA HIS A 85 -18.26 0.59 5.12
C HIS A 85 -17.87 2.08 5.15
N ASN A 86 -18.45 2.91 4.26
CA ASN A 86 -18.19 4.34 4.16
C ASN A 86 -16.68 4.69 4.08
N LYS A 87 -15.90 3.83 3.42
CA LYS A 87 -14.46 4.03 3.28
C LYS A 87 -14.13 4.87 2.04
N ILE A 88 -12.94 5.45 2.07
CA ILE A 88 -12.31 6.11 0.93
C ILE A 88 -11.20 5.20 0.42
N ALA A 89 -11.23 4.84 -0.86
CA ALA A 89 -10.21 4.01 -1.48
C ALA A 89 -9.51 4.75 -2.62
N ASP A 90 -8.24 5.06 -2.44
CA ASP A 90 -7.38 5.60 -3.49
C ASP A 90 -6.67 4.45 -4.21
N HIS A 91 -6.87 4.35 -5.52
CA HIS A 91 -6.40 3.24 -6.36
C HIS A 91 -5.52 3.74 -7.50
N VAL A 92 -4.35 3.12 -7.69
CA VAL A 92 -3.50 3.38 -8.86
C VAL A 92 -3.55 2.17 -9.78
N PRO A 93 -4.30 2.25 -10.90
CA PRO A 93 -4.39 1.16 -11.85
C PRO A 93 -3.04 0.88 -12.51
N ALA A 94 -2.61 -0.37 -12.41
CA ALA A 94 -1.49 -0.89 -13.18
C ALA A 94 -1.93 -1.27 -14.60
N TYR A 95 -3.07 -1.96 -14.73
CA TYR A 95 -3.69 -2.32 -16.01
C TYR A 95 -5.22 -2.36 -15.90
N CYS A 96 -5.88 -2.42 -17.06
CA CYS A 96 -7.33 -2.55 -17.18
C CYS A 96 -7.64 -3.69 -18.17
N PHE A 97 -8.63 -4.51 -17.83
CA PHE A 97 -9.18 -5.55 -18.71
C PHE A 97 -10.69 -5.61 -18.50
N ASN A 98 -11.48 -5.50 -19.56
CA ASN A 98 -12.96 -5.44 -19.51
C ASN A 98 -13.48 -4.46 -18.44
N ASP A 99 -12.93 -3.25 -18.43
CA ASP A 99 -13.25 -2.18 -17.45
C ASP A 99 -12.99 -2.52 -15.97
N ILE A 100 -12.30 -3.64 -15.70
CA ILE A 100 -11.78 -3.99 -14.38
C ILE A 100 -10.34 -3.50 -14.30
N TYR A 101 -10.13 -2.49 -13.47
CA TYR A 101 -8.82 -1.93 -13.19
C TYR A 101 -8.15 -2.71 -12.06
N ALA A 102 -6.91 -3.13 -12.28
CA ALA A 102 -6.11 -3.88 -11.33
C ALA A 102 -4.87 -3.10 -10.93
N GLY A 103 -4.52 -3.08 -9.65
CA GLY A 103 -3.39 -2.30 -9.14
C GLY A 103 -3.25 -2.34 -7.63
N VAL A 104 -2.63 -1.29 -7.07
CA VAL A 104 -2.55 -1.08 -5.62
C VAL A 104 -3.64 -0.13 -5.16
N MET A 105 -4.22 -0.40 -3.98
CA MET A 105 -5.29 0.38 -3.39
C MET A 105 -5.00 0.67 -1.92
N THR A 106 -5.13 1.92 -1.48
CA THR A 106 -5.08 2.29 -0.08
C THR A 106 -6.46 2.73 0.36
N ILE A 107 -7.05 1.98 1.31
CA ILE A 107 -8.37 2.23 1.89
C ILE A 107 -8.19 2.89 3.26
N SER A 108 -8.94 3.96 3.51
CA SER A 108 -8.82 4.79 4.72
C SER A 108 -10.16 5.42 5.11
N ASP A 109 -10.23 5.96 6.33
CA ASP A 109 -11.40 6.69 6.83
C ASP A 109 -11.42 8.19 6.48
N SER A 110 -10.29 8.73 6.01
CA SER A 110 -10.09 10.16 5.82
C SER A 110 -9.41 10.43 4.48
N LEU A 111 -9.69 11.57 3.86
CA LEU A 111 -9.02 11.98 2.63
C LEU A 111 -7.53 12.29 2.91
N PRO A 112 -6.59 11.86 2.05
CA PRO A 112 -5.23 12.39 2.09
C PRO A 112 -5.21 13.84 1.60
N THR A 113 -4.25 14.65 2.08
CA THR A 113 -4.02 16.01 1.59
C THR A 113 -3.42 16.04 0.20
N SER A 114 -2.64 15.00 -0.13
CA SER A 114 -1.97 14.83 -1.41
C SER A 114 -1.68 13.37 -1.70
N LEU A 115 -1.52 13.05 -2.98
CA LEU A 115 -1.17 11.71 -3.42
C LEU A 115 -0.24 11.73 -4.65
N PHE A 116 0.53 10.65 -4.80
CA PHE A 116 1.43 10.45 -5.94
C PHE A 116 1.25 9.04 -6.49
N SER A 117 1.09 8.95 -7.82
CA SER A 117 0.83 7.68 -8.51
C SER A 117 2.03 7.29 -9.37
N PHE A 118 2.42 6.03 -9.26
CA PHE A 118 3.56 5.45 -9.99
C PHE A 118 3.10 4.19 -10.72
N ARG A 119 3.59 4.00 -11.94
CA ARG A 119 3.34 2.79 -12.73
C ARG A 119 4.59 2.40 -13.49
N GLU A 120 5.01 1.17 -13.30
CA GLU A 120 6.16 0.55 -13.95
C GLU A 120 5.70 -0.59 -14.85
N LYS A 121 6.18 -0.68 -16.08
CA LYS A 121 5.84 -1.82 -16.96
C LYS A 121 6.83 -2.95 -16.74
N GLU A 122 6.35 -4.19 -16.56
CA GLU A 122 7.26 -5.33 -16.45
C GLU A 122 7.95 -5.61 -17.80
N PRO A 123 9.29 -5.73 -17.86
CA PRO A 123 10.02 -5.89 -19.12
C PRO A 123 9.70 -7.20 -19.85
N LEU A 124 9.48 -8.28 -19.09
CA LEU A 124 9.35 -9.63 -19.62
C LEU A 124 7.89 -10.02 -19.90
N ILE A 125 6.99 -9.82 -18.93
CA ILE A 125 5.59 -10.27 -19.02
C ILE A 125 4.65 -9.10 -19.36
N ARG A 126 5.14 -7.85 -19.44
CA ARG A 126 4.40 -6.61 -19.76
C ARG A 126 3.18 -6.31 -18.89
N VAL A 127 2.87 -7.11 -17.87
CA VAL A 127 1.87 -6.79 -16.85
C VAL A 127 2.44 -5.67 -15.98
N PRO A 128 1.91 -4.45 -16.05
CA PRO A 128 2.45 -3.37 -15.26
C PRO A 128 2.23 -3.61 -13.77
N LYS A 129 3.02 -2.90 -12.98
CA LYS A 129 2.97 -2.85 -11.53
C LYS A 129 2.86 -1.39 -11.10
N SER A 130 2.26 -1.13 -9.95
CA SER A 130 2.00 0.25 -9.51
C SER A 130 2.39 0.46 -8.06
N ALA A 131 2.59 1.73 -7.73
CA ALA A 131 2.73 2.19 -6.36
C ALA A 131 1.89 3.47 -6.16
N LEU A 132 1.48 3.69 -4.92
CA LEU A 132 0.68 4.83 -4.49
C LEU A 132 1.29 5.39 -3.21
N ILE A 133 1.57 6.69 -3.21
CA ILE A 133 1.82 7.44 -1.98
C ILE A 133 0.57 8.24 -1.64
N THR A 134 0.10 8.15 -0.40
CA THR A 134 -0.93 9.02 0.18
C THR A 134 -0.38 9.70 1.43
N ILE A 135 -0.69 10.99 1.60
CA ILE A 135 -0.23 11.79 2.75
C ILE A 135 -1.43 12.23 3.56
N TYR A 136 -1.45 11.92 4.87
CA TYR A 136 -2.60 12.15 5.74
C TYR A 136 -2.28 13.11 6.89
N PRO A 137 -3.23 13.98 7.28
CA PRO A 137 -3.07 14.80 8.47
C PRO A 137 -3.11 13.96 9.74
N ILE A 138 -2.28 14.35 10.71
CA ILE A 138 -2.27 13.85 12.08
C ILE A 138 -2.91 14.93 12.97
N SER A 139 -3.83 14.53 13.84
CA SER A 139 -4.51 15.46 14.75
C SER A 139 -3.51 16.19 15.64
N ASN A 140 -3.69 17.50 15.80
CA ASN A 140 -2.85 18.37 16.64
C ASN A 140 -1.35 18.36 16.28
N SER A 141 -0.98 18.04 15.03
CA SER A 141 0.40 18.05 14.57
C SER A 141 0.56 18.82 13.25
N LYS A 142 1.70 19.50 13.09
CA LYS A 142 2.12 20.06 11.80
C LYS A 142 2.70 18.99 10.87
N GLN A 143 3.12 17.86 11.42
CA GLN A 143 3.60 16.73 10.64
C GLN A 143 2.42 15.93 10.06
N GLN A 144 2.69 15.22 8.99
CA GLN A 144 1.74 14.37 8.31
C GLN A 144 2.27 12.94 8.21
N LEU A 145 1.37 11.96 8.11
CA LEU A 145 1.73 10.57 7.88
C LEU A 145 1.81 10.30 6.38
N LEU A 146 2.98 9.90 5.88
CA LEU A 146 3.13 9.39 4.53
C LEU A 146 2.94 7.87 4.52
N VAL A 147 2.06 7.38 3.65
CA VAL A 147 1.81 5.95 3.44
C VAL A 147 2.12 5.60 1.98
N ALA A 148 3.10 4.74 1.77
CA ALA A 148 3.48 4.24 0.45
C ALA A 148 3.06 2.78 0.31
N ASN A 149 2.16 2.50 -0.64
CA ASN A 149 1.73 1.17 -1.06
C ASN A 149 2.46 0.78 -2.35
N ILE A 150 3.17 -0.34 -2.37
CA ILE A 150 3.86 -0.83 -3.55
C ILE A 150 3.46 -2.27 -3.89
N HIS A 151 3.28 -2.52 -5.18
CA HIS A 151 3.44 -3.84 -5.76
C HIS A 151 4.61 -3.74 -6.74
N ALA A 152 5.75 -4.34 -6.41
CA ALA A 152 6.96 -4.20 -7.21
C ALA A 152 6.98 -5.15 -8.41
N VAL A 153 7.80 -4.82 -9.42
CA VAL A 153 8.03 -5.71 -10.58
C VAL A 153 8.47 -7.10 -10.13
N ASN A 154 7.86 -8.14 -10.67
CA ASN A 154 8.20 -9.53 -10.37
C ASN A 154 9.30 -10.01 -11.34
N PHE A 155 9.07 -9.95 -12.65
CA PHE A 155 9.98 -10.53 -13.65
C PHE A 155 10.75 -9.46 -14.42
N SER A 156 12.07 -9.40 -14.20
CA SER A 156 13.00 -8.58 -14.98
C SER A 156 14.36 -9.28 -15.13
N ILE A 157 15.08 -8.98 -16.21
CA ILE A 157 16.47 -9.43 -16.38
C ILE A 157 17.34 -8.66 -15.37
N GLY A 158 17.97 -9.39 -14.44
CA GLY A 158 18.73 -8.80 -13.34
C GLY A 158 17.86 -7.97 -12.37
N VAL A 159 18.44 -6.90 -11.80
CA VAL A 159 17.76 -6.05 -10.80
C VAL A 159 17.60 -4.59 -11.23
N LYS A 160 17.91 -4.23 -12.49
CA LYS A 160 17.94 -2.83 -12.93
C LYS A 160 16.57 -2.14 -12.82
N VAL A 161 15.52 -2.77 -13.36
CA VAL A 161 14.16 -2.20 -13.33
C VAL A 161 13.61 -2.18 -11.90
N TYR A 162 13.85 -3.26 -11.15
CA TYR A 162 13.52 -3.31 -9.72
C TYR A 162 14.18 -2.15 -8.96
N ARG A 163 15.49 -1.94 -9.18
CA ARG A 163 16.26 -0.85 -8.57
C ARG A 163 15.67 0.51 -8.89
N GLN A 164 15.40 0.78 -10.16
CA GLN A 164 14.86 2.06 -10.61
C GLN A 164 13.48 2.34 -10.01
N GLN A 165 12.59 1.34 -10.01
CA GLN A 165 11.26 1.47 -9.41
C GLN A 165 11.33 1.81 -7.91
N ILE A 166 12.10 1.05 -7.14
CA ILE A 166 12.24 1.30 -5.69
C ILE A 166 12.90 2.66 -5.45
N HIS A 167 13.95 3.00 -6.18
CA HIS A 167 14.66 4.27 -6.03
C HIS A 167 13.76 5.48 -6.29
N LEU A 168 12.96 5.45 -7.37
CA LEU A 168 12.01 6.53 -7.69
C LEU A 168 10.98 6.75 -6.58
N LEU A 169 10.44 5.66 -6.02
CA LEU A 169 9.51 5.73 -4.90
C LEU A 169 10.19 6.33 -3.65
N LEU A 170 11.38 5.84 -3.31
CA LEU A 170 12.09 6.29 -2.10
C LEU A 170 12.55 7.75 -2.19
N ASN A 171 12.85 8.28 -3.38
CA ASN A 171 13.20 9.70 -3.52
C ASN A 171 12.04 10.61 -3.09
N HIS A 172 10.79 10.25 -3.40
CA HIS A 172 9.61 10.99 -2.92
C HIS A 172 9.42 10.84 -1.41
N ILE A 173 9.69 9.64 -0.87
CA ILE A 173 9.58 9.39 0.58
C ILE A 173 10.66 10.18 1.35
N LYS A 174 11.86 10.30 0.79
CA LYS A 174 13.00 10.98 1.42
C LYS A 174 12.68 12.44 1.75
N GLU A 175 11.91 13.12 0.90
CA GLU A 175 11.51 14.52 1.04
C GLU A 175 10.50 14.76 2.18
N HIS A 176 9.83 13.70 2.66
CA HIS A 176 8.82 13.80 3.71
C HIS A 176 9.44 13.80 5.10
N THR A 177 9.21 14.85 5.90
CA THR A 177 9.83 15.01 7.23
C THR A 177 9.03 14.38 8.38
N GLY A 178 7.78 13.98 8.15
CA GLY A 178 6.94 13.36 9.16
C GLY A 178 7.08 11.83 9.24
N PRO A 179 6.20 11.18 10.02
CA PRO A 179 6.09 9.73 10.08
C PRO A 179 5.87 9.10 8.70
N VAL A 180 6.46 7.93 8.47
CA VAL A 180 6.34 7.18 7.20
C VAL A 180 6.00 5.72 7.47
N ILE A 181 5.11 5.18 6.65
CA ILE A 181 4.87 3.75 6.46
C ILE A 181 5.09 3.44 4.99
N LEU A 182 5.98 2.50 4.69
CA LEU A 182 6.20 1.94 3.35
C LEU A 182 5.88 0.44 3.40
N ALA A 183 4.89 0.00 2.63
CA ALA A 183 4.39 -1.36 2.72
C ALA A 183 3.90 -1.93 1.40
N GLY A 184 3.88 -3.26 1.32
CA GLY A 184 3.24 -4.00 0.23
C GLY A 184 4.04 -5.20 -0.23
N ASP A 185 3.80 -5.63 -1.46
CA ASP A 185 4.46 -6.76 -2.11
C ASP A 185 5.69 -6.27 -2.88
N PHE A 186 6.87 -6.51 -2.32
CA PHE A 186 8.14 -6.07 -2.89
C PHE A 186 8.72 -7.07 -3.89
N ASN A 187 8.11 -8.23 -4.12
CA ASN A 187 8.68 -9.27 -5.01
C ASN A 187 10.21 -9.45 -4.80
N ALA A 188 10.67 -9.42 -3.54
CA ALA A 188 12.10 -9.40 -3.17
C ALA A 188 12.69 -10.81 -3.06
N TRP A 189 12.29 -11.70 -3.97
CA TRP A 189 12.51 -13.14 -3.91
C TRP A 189 13.95 -13.59 -4.17
N SER A 190 14.84 -12.71 -4.63
CA SER A 190 16.27 -13.00 -4.82
C SER A 190 17.12 -12.30 -3.75
N ARG A 191 18.29 -12.87 -3.45
CA ARG A 191 19.27 -12.26 -2.52
C ARG A 191 19.66 -10.84 -2.97
N GLN A 192 19.86 -10.63 -4.26
CA GLN A 192 20.22 -9.33 -4.82
C GLN A 192 19.10 -8.30 -4.61
N ARG A 193 17.85 -8.67 -4.85
CA ARG A 193 16.69 -7.78 -4.63
C ARG A 193 16.51 -7.45 -3.15
N LEU A 194 16.59 -8.46 -2.29
CA LEU A 194 16.43 -8.28 -0.86
C LEU A 194 17.53 -7.37 -0.27
N ASN A 195 18.80 -7.60 -0.63
CA ASN A 195 19.90 -6.75 -0.21
C ASN A 195 19.73 -5.30 -0.68
N LEU A 196 19.29 -5.13 -1.94
CA LEU A 196 19.04 -3.82 -2.52
C LEU A 196 17.90 -3.09 -1.81
N LEU A 197 16.80 -3.80 -1.52
CA LEU A 197 15.66 -3.27 -0.76
C LEU A 197 16.13 -2.78 0.61
N TYR A 198 16.84 -3.61 1.37
CA TYR A 198 17.37 -3.23 2.68
C TYR A 198 18.36 -2.07 2.63
N HIS A 199 19.24 -2.03 1.62
CA HIS A 199 20.15 -0.90 1.43
C HIS A 199 19.38 0.41 1.22
N PHE A 200 18.37 0.39 0.34
CA PHE A 200 17.59 1.56 0.01
C PHE A 200 16.73 2.08 1.16
N VAL A 201 16.00 1.21 1.86
CA VAL A 201 15.16 1.66 3.00
C VAL A 201 16.03 2.21 4.14
N ARG A 202 17.19 1.59 4.42
CA ARG A 202 18.14 2.09 5.42
C ARG A 202 18.73 3.45 5.06
N SER A 203 18.97 3.72 3.77
CA SER A 203 19.50 5.01 3.31
C SER A 203 18.57 6.21 3.56
N ILE A 204 17.31 5.94 3.88
CA ILE A 204 16.30 6.94 4.27
C ILE A 204 15.72 6.66 5.66
N GLU A 205 16.47 5.94 6.51
CA GLU A 205 16.15 5.71 7.93
C GLU A 205 14.87 4.92 8.19
N LEU A 206 14.34 4.23 7.17
CA LEU A 206 13.24 3.30 7.36
C LEU A 206 13.76 2.00 7.99
N LYS A 207 13.15 1.61 9.10
CA LYS A 207 13.39 0.32 9.76
C LYS A 207 12.32 -0.71 9.35
N PRO A 208 12.69 -1.99 9.21
CA PRO A 208 11.72 -3.05 8.94
C PRO A 208 10.85 -3.33 10.17
N VAL A 209 9.61 -3.72 9.94
CA VAL A 209 8.79 -4.44 10.92
C VAL A 209 9.27 -5.89 10.97
N ASN A 210 9.61 -6.36 12.17
CA ASN A 210 9.98 -7.75 12.41
C ASN A 210 8.77 -8.48 13.01
N PHE A 211 8.59 -9.74 12.60
CA PHE A 211 7.51 -10.61 13.08
C PHE A 211 8.13 -11.74 13.91
N LEU A 212 7.54 -12.04 15.07
CA LEU A 212 8.01 -13.12 15.95
C LEU A 212 7.89 -14.50 15.28
N VAL A 213 6.75 -14.75 14.63
CA VAL A 213 6.49 -15.95 13.84
C VAL A 213 6.27 -15.52 12.39
N ASP A 214 7.21 -15.87 11.51
CA ASP A 214 7.22 -15.39 10.13
C ASP A 214 6.60 -16.43 9.17
N SER A 215 5.28 -16.36 9.02
CA SER A 215 4.50 -17.15 8.04
C SER A 215 4.20 -16.36 6.75
N ARG A 216 4.99 -15.34 6.39
CA ARG A 216 4.78 -14.60 5.14
C ARG A 216 4.89 -15.50 3.92
N LYS A 217 4.20 -15.11 2.84
CA LYS A 217 4.41 -15.72 1.53
C LYS A 217 5.88 -15.61 1.15
N ARG A 218 6.47 -16.75 0.77
CA ARG A 218 7.84 -16.83 0.27
C ARG A 218 7.87 -17.29 -1.16
N PHE A 219 8.84 -16.78 -1.91
CA PHE A 219 9.27 -17.33 -3.19
C PHE A 219 10.79 -17.44 -3.17
N MET A 220 11.33 -18.57 -3.66
CA MET A 220 12.77 -18.88 -3.55
C MET A 220 13.33 -18.67 -2.12
N GLY A 221 12.55 -19.08 -1.12
CA GLY A 221 12.91 -19.03 0.31
C GLY A 221 12.85 -17.63 0.95
N ARG A 222 12.47 -16.58 0.23
CA ARG A 222 12.47 -15.18 0.73
C ARG A 222 11.06 -14.60 0.79
N PRO A 223 10.75 -13.79 1.82
CA PRO A 223 9.45 -13.15 1.95
C PRO A 223 9.24 -12.14 0.81
N LEU A 224 7.98 -12.00 0.39
CA LEU A 224 7.57 -11.04 -0.64
C LEU A 224 7.04 -9.75 -0.03
N ASP A 225 6.28 -9.87 1.05
CA ASP A 225 5.58 -8.77 1.70
C ASP A 225 6.41 -8.15 2.84
N PHE A 226 6.44 -6.82 2.89
CA PHE A 226 7.18 -6.08 3.92
C PHE A 226 6.40 -4.85 4.38
N VAL A 227 6.68 -4.45 5.62
CA VAL A 227 6.33 -3.15 6.17
C VAL A 227 7.61 -2.53 6.70
N PHE A 228 7.87 -1.28 6.32
CA PHE A 228 8.95 -0.45 6.80
C PHE A 228 8.38 0.86 7.35
N TYR A 229 9.04 1.44 8.34
CA TYR A 229 8.53 2.64 9.00
C TYR A 229 9.64 3.52 9.58
N ARG A 230 9.35 4.80 9.80
CA ARG A 230 10.14 5.75 10.61
C ARG A 230 9.22 6.79 11.25
N GLY A 231 9.68 7.44 12.31
CA GLY A 231 8.88 8.44 13.06
C GLY A 231 7.62 7.85 13.73
N LEU A 232 7.65 6.54 14.03
CA LEU A 232 6.61 5.82 14.76
C LEU A 232 7.27 4.80 15.69
N GLN A 233 6.54 4.43 16.74
CA GLN A 233 6.85 3.26 17.57
C GLN A 233 6.05 2.06 17.08
N LEU A 234 6.70 0.90 17.03
CA LEU A 234 6.04 -0.36 16.75
C LEU A 234 5.57 -0.97 18.07
N ASN A 235 4.26 -1.09 18.26
CA ASN A 235 3.68 -1.73 19.44
C ASN A 235 3.55 -3.24 19.25
N ALA A 236 2.99 -3.66 18.12
CA ALA A 236 2.75 -5.08 17.81
C ALA A 236 2.77 -5.31 16.29
N ALA A 237 3.15 -6.51 15.90
CA ALA A 237 3.09 -6.96 14.51
C ALA A 237 2.81 -8.46 14.45
N GLU A 238 1.83 -8.84 13.65
CA GLU A 238 1.45 -10.24 13.44
C GLU A 238 1.16 -10.53 11.97
N ILE A 239 1.32 -11.81 11.62
CA ILE A 239 0.93 -12.33 10.30
C ILE A 239 -0.28 -13.22 10.52
N ILE A 240 -1.40 -12.87 9.88
CA ILE A 240 -2.65 -13.59 10.04
C ILE A 240 -2.62 -14.78 9.08
N SER A 241 -2.45 -15.99 9.60
CA SER A 241 -2.42 -17.19 8.76
C SER A 241 -3.81 -17.46 8.16
N THR A 242 -3.90 -17.58 6.85
CA THR A 242 -5.18 -17.74 6.16
C THR A 242 -5.06 -18.47 4.83
N THR A 243 -6.19 -19.00 4.36
CA THR A 243 -6.38 -19.51 2.99
C THR A 243 -7.18 -18.52 2.14
N ALA A 244 -7.49 -17.33 2.62
CA ALA A 244 -8.29 -16.34 1.90
C ALA A 244 -7.54 -15.64 0.76
N SER A 245 -6.21 -15.74 0.72
CA SER A 245 -5.35 -15.34 -0.39
C SER A 245 -4.17 -16.31 -0.47
N ASP A 246 -3.35 -16.24 -1.51
CA ASP A 246 -2.07 -16.93 -1.56
C ASP A 246 -0.95 -16.19 -0.80
N HIS A 247 -1.26 -15.02 -0.25
CA HIS A 247 -0.48 -14.27 0.74
C HIS A 247 -1.23 -14.14 2.07
N ASN A 248 -0.50 -14.13 3.18
CA ASN A 248 -1.04 -13.83 4.50
C ASN A 248 -1.01 -12.30 4.74
N PRO A 249 -2.07 -11.69 5.31
CA PRO A 249 -2.04 -10.30 5.70
C PRO A 249 -1.03 -10.02 6.80
N LEU A 250 -0.45 -8.83 6.76
CA LEU A 250 0.38 -8.27 7.83
C LEU A 250 -0.47 -7.26 8.62
N LEU A 251 -0.74 -7.54 9.89
CA LEU A 251 -1.38 -6.58 10.80
C LEU A 251 -0.30 -5.94 11.66
N VAL A 252 -0.24 -4.61 11.63
CA VAL A 252 0.79 -3.85 12.34
C VAL A 252 0.14 -2.73 13.16
N ASN A 253 0.44 -2.69 14.46
CA ASN A 253 0.02 -1.64 15.37
C ASN A 253 1.18 -0.68 15.62
N PHE A 254 0.96 0.58 15.31
CA PHE A 254 1.89 1.67 15.56
C PHE A 254 1.36 2.59 16.65
N ARG A 255 2.29 3.32 17.27
CA ARG A 255 2.02 4.49 18.09
C ARG A 255 2.78 5.68 17.53
N LEU A 256 2.17 6.86 17.55
CA LEU A 256 2.85 8.11 17.24
C LEU A 256 3.96 8.36 18.28
N ASP A 257 5.16 8.70 17.80
CA ASP A 257 6.20 9.30 18.63
C ASP A 257 5.77 10.73 18.96
N LEU A 258 4.99 10.90 20.03
CA LEU A 258 4.71 12.22 20.60
C LEU A 258 5.96 12.61 21.41
N HIS A 259 6.89 13.30 20.76
CA HIS A 259 7.96 14.03 21.42
C HIS A 259 7.50 15.46 21.70
#